data_AF-A0A5P9P5E4-F1
#
_entry.id   AF-A0A5P9P5E4-F1
#
_cell.length_a   1.000
_cell.length_b   1.000
_cell.length_c   1.000
_cell.angle_alpha   90.00
_cell.angle_beta   90.00
_cell.angle_gamma   90.00
#
_symmetry.space_group_name_H-M   'P 1'
#
loop_
_entity.id
_entity.type
_entity.pdbx_description
1 polymer ?
#
loop_
_entity_poly.entity_id
_entity_poly.type
_entity_poly.pdbx_seq_one_letter_code
_entity_poly.pdbx_strand_id
1 'polypeptide(L)'
;MNLRDLATGGDPRKALATKFFQSKQAEAFLSIVAHRERRIMEAVADLQEAVDADIEQLEGLPSVDDRVEQIRSMALAMIDESLPSWYVQEAMDLENAEEAAQYADLTAEEWETTKETWADRYREQGIEGSVDELATAHIRARFDVDDLETFRQAVIEWPDDRQRAVLEEALAGGLEMAEQGIRDVTDAVDSEDR
;
A
#
# COMPACT_ATOMS: atom_id res chain seq x y z
N MET A 1 23.70 -19.45 25.47
CA MET A 1 23.20 -18.67 24.32
C MET A 1 22.88 -19.67 23.22
N ASN A 2 21.60 -19.87 22.91
CA ASN A 2 21.14 -21.01 22.11
C ASN A 2 20.96 -20.58 20.64
N LEU A 3 21.45 -21.39 19.70
CA LEU A 3 21.47 -21.09 18.26
C LEU A 3 20.07 -20.88 17.63
N ARG A 4 18.99 -21.18 18.36
CA ARG A 4 17.60 -20.94 17.95
C ARG A 4 17.15 -19.49 18.12
N ASP A 5 17.78 -18.73 19.01
CA ASP A 5 17.41 -17.33 19.28
C ASP A 5 17.93 -16.39 18.17
N LEU A 6 18.99 -16.80 17.47
CA LEU A 6 19.62 -16.02 16.38
C LEU A 6 18.84 -16.05 15.05
N ALA A 7 17.94 -17.02 14.85
CA ALA A 7 17.19 -17.17 13.60
C ALA A 7 15.77 -16.58 13.66
N THR A 8 15.32 -16.09 14.82
CA THR A 8 13.90 -15.74 15.06
C THR A 8 13.66 -14.33 15.60
N GLY A 9 14.69 -13.50 15.79
CA GLY A 9 14.49 -12.14 16.31
C GLY A 9 13.80 -12.07 17.69
N GLY A 10 13.78 -13.18 18.44
CA GLY A 10 13.36 -13.22 19.84
C GLY A 10 11.89 -13.52 20.15
N ASP A 11 10.95 -13.48 19.19
CA ASP A 11 9.53 -13.84 19.45
C ASP A 11 9.10 -15.15 18.75
N PRO A 12 8.90 -16.25 19.50
CA PRO A 12 8.43 -17.52 18.94
C PRO A 12 7.04 -17.44 18.29
N ARG A 13 6.21 -16.44 18.64
CA ARG A 13 4.90 -16.21 18.01
C ARG A 13 5.05 -15.63 16.61
N LYS A 14 5.90 -14.62 16.44
CA LYS A 14 6.24 -14.07 15.12
C LYS A 14 6.77 -15.17 14.20
N ALA A 15 7.73 -15.96 14.69
CA ALA A 15 8.29 -17.07 13.92
C ALA A 15 7.27 -18.15 13.51
N LEU A 16 6.24 -18.40 14.33
CA LEU A 16 5.14 -19.30 13.98
C LEU A 16 4.20 -18.68 12.95
N ALA A 17 3.86 -17.40 13.11
CA ALA A 17 3.01 -16.67 12.17
C ALA A 17 3.67 -16.58 10.78
N THR A 18 4.94 -16.19 10.70
CA THR A 18 5.72 -16.16 9.45
C THR A 18 5.72 -17.52 8.76
N LYS A 19 5.98 -18.61 9.51
CA LYS A 19 5.95 -19.97 8.96
C LYS A 19 4.57 -20.38 8.45
N PHE A 20 3.51 -19.95 9.14
CA PHE A 20 2.15 -20.20 8.67
C PHE A 20 1.91 -19.54 7.33
N PHE A 21 2.18 -18.23 7.18
CA PHE A 21 1.98 -17.51 5.92
C PHE A 21 2.91 -17.97 4.77
N GLN A 22 4.01 -18.63 5.09
CA GLN A 22 4.89 -19.30 4.12
C GLN A 22 4.46 -20.74 3.78
N SER A 23 3.44 -21.27 4.44
CA SER A 23 3.00 -22.66 4.28
C SER A 23 1.99 -22.85 3.15
N LYS A 24 1.87 -24.09 2.65
CA LYS A 24 0.81 -24.48 1.70
C LYS A 24 -0.59 -24.33 2.29
N GLN A 25 -0.73 -24.39 3.61
CA GLN A 25 -2.01 -24.22 4.29
C GLN A 25 -2.50 -22.77 4.20
N ALA A 26 -1.61 -21.80 4.41
CA ALA A 26 -1.95 -20.39 4.22
C ALA A 26 -2.23 -20.09 2.74
N GLU A 27 -1.42 -20.63 1.83
CA GLU A 27 -1.67 -20.51 0.39
C GLU A 27 -3.08 -20.99 0.02
N ALA A 28 -3.46 -22.20 0.41
CA ALA A 28 -4.80 -22.73 0.14
C ALA A 28 -5.92 -21.86 0.75
N PHE A 29 -5.73 -21.34 1.96
CA PHE A 29 -6.69 -20.43 2.60
C PHE A 29 -6.82 -19.12 1.84
N LEU A 30 -5.70 -18.47 1.51
CA LEU A 30 -5.68 -17.20 0.78
C LEU A 30 -6.27 -17.36 -0.63
N SER A 31 -5.99 -18.47 -1.32
CA SER A 31 -6.56 -18.76 -2.63
C SER A 31 -8.08 -18.86 -2.60
N ILE A 32 -8.68 -19.40 -1.52
CA ILE A 32 -10.14 -19.45 -1.37
C ILE A 32 -10.72 -18.03 -1.30
N VAL A 33 -10.09 -17.15 -0.52
CA VAL A 33 -10.52 -15.76 -0.38
C VAL A 33 -10.39 -15.02 -1.71
N ALA A 34 -9.22 -15.10 -2.35
CA ALA A 34 -8.95 -14.46 -3.63
C ALA A 34 -9.89 -14.96 -4.75
N HIS A 35 -10.18 -16.27 -4.82
CA HIS A 35 -11.18 -16.79 -5.74
C HIS A 35 -12.59 -16.23 -5.48
N ARG A 36 -12.96 -16.05 -4.22
CA ARG A 36 -14.28 -15.52 -3.88
C ARG A 36 -14.40 -14.05 -4.27
N GLU A 37 -13.39 -13.26 -3.97
CA GLU A 37 -13.29 -11.84 -4.34
C GLU A 37 -13.35 -11.67 -5.86
N ARG A 38 -12.53 -12.42 -6.60
CA ARG A 38 -12.55 -12.40 -8.07
C ARG A 38 -13.93 -12.71 -8.64
N ARG A 39 -14.60 -13.74 -8.13
CA ARG A 39 -15.95 -14.10 -8.58
C ARG A 39 -16.99 -13.00 -8.33
N ILE A 40 -16.81 -12.20 -7.28
CA ILE A 40 -17.69 -11.07 -6.99
C ILE A 40 -17.41 -9.96 -8.00
N MET A 41 -16.14 -9.61 -8.22
CA MET A 41 -15.76 -8.59 -9.20
C MET A 41 -16.16 -8.96 -10.63
N GLU A 42 -15.98 -10.21 -11.05
CA GLU A 42 -16.44 -10.72 -12.36
C GLU A 42 -17.97 -10.56 -12.52
N ALA A 43 -18.74 -10.88 -11.48
CA ALA A 43 -20.20 -10.72 -11.53
C ALA A 43 -20.64 -9.24 -11.60
N VAL A 44 -19.87 -8.31 -11.02
CA VAL A 44 -20.13 -6.87 -11.12
C VAL A 44 -19.74 -6.35 -12.51
N ALA A 45 -18.61 -6.81 -13.07
CA ALA A 45 -18.23 -6.48 -14.43
C ALA A 45 -19.28 -6.96 -15.45
N ASP A 46 -19.76 -8.21 -15.32
CA ASP A 46 -20.86 -8.73 -16.14
C ASP A 46 -22.13 -7.88 -16.03
N LEU A 47 -22.41 -7.36 -14.82
CA LEU A 47 -23.56 -6.49 -14.58
C LEU A 47 -23.38 -5.12 -15.25
N GLN A 48 -22.20 -4.51 -15.13
CA GLN A 48 -21.87 -3.24 -15.79
C GLN A 48 -21.93 -3.36 -17.32
N GLU A 49 -21.44 -4.46 -17.91
CA GLU A 49 -21.53 -4.70 -19.35
C GLU A 49 -22.98 -4.87 -19.83
N ALA A 50 -23.82 -5.50 -19.00
CA ALA A 50 -25.22 -5.74 -19.34
C ALA A 50 -26.09 -4.47 -19.29
N VAL A 51 -25.69 -3.48 -18.51
CA VAL A 51 -26.36 -2.18 -18.45
C VAL A 51 -25.74 -1.29 -19.52
N ASP A 52 -26.52 -0.96 -20.56
CA ASP A 52 -26.11 -0.11 -21.69
C ASP A 52 -26.04 1.38 -21.29
N ALA A 53 -25.33 1.65 -20.19
CA ALA A 53 -25.12 2.97 -19.63
C ALA A 53 -23.64 3.36 -19.75
N ASP A 54 -23.37 4.67 -19.74
CA ASP A 54 -22.03 5.24 -19.78
C ASP A 54 -21.37 5.13 -18.40
N ILE A 55 -21.10 3.90 -17.97
CA ILE A 55 -20.44 3.57 -16.69
C ILE A 55 -19.01 3.14 -16.96
N GLU A 56 -18.09 3.56 -16.08
CA GLU A 56 -16.72 3.06 -16.10
C GLU A 56 -16.70 1.57 -15.73
N GLN A 57 -16.24 0.74 -16.67
CA GLN A 57 -16.21 -0.71 -16.47
C GLN A 57 -15.04 -1.13 -15.61
N LEU A 58 -15.27 -2.12 -14.74
CA LEU A 58 -14.20 -2.80 -14.03
C LEU A 58 -13.34 -3.61 -15.00
N GLU A 59 -12.24 -3.01 -15.45
CA GLU A 59 -11.24 -3.67 -16.30
C GLU A 59 -10.03 -4.16 -15.49
N GLY A 60 -9.29 -5.12 -16.04
CA GLY A 60 -7.98 -5.50 -15.49
C GLY A 60 -8.01 -6.18 -14.11
N LEU A 61 -9.07 -6.96 -13.82
CA LEU A 61 -9.21 -7.65 -12.54
C LEU A 61 -7.94 -8.47 -12.19
N PRO A 62 -7.40 -8.32 -10.97
CA PRO A 62 -6.17 -9.02 -10.57
C PRO A 62 -6.34 -10.54 -10.66
N SER A 63 -5.24 -11.24 -10.95
CA SER A 63 -5.27 -12.69 -10.91
C SER A 63 -5.43 -13.19 -9.47
N VAL A 64 -5.92 -14.42 -9.32
CA VAL A 64 -6.03 -15.05 -7.99
C VAL A 64 -4.65 -15.17 -7.35
N ASP A 65 -3.63 -15.47 -8.15
CA ASP A 65 -2.26 -15.63 -7.66
C ASP A 65 -1.68 -14.29 -7.20
N ASP A 66 -1.87 -13.21 -7.98
CA ASP A 66 -1.44 -11.85 -7.60
C ASP A 66 -2.11 -11.41 -6.30
N ARG A 67 -3.42 -11.69 -6.17
CA ARG A 67 -4.17 -11.34 -4.95
C ARG A 67 -3.70 -12.15 -3.73
N VAL A 68 -3.38 -13.44 -3.92
CA VAL A 68 -2.80 -14.28 -2.86
C VAL A 68 -1.44 -13.73 -2.43
N GLU A 69 -0.60 -13.34 -3.39
CA GLU A 69 0.71 -12.77 -3.11
C GLU A 69 0.59 -11.45 -2.36
N GLN A 70 -0.28 -10.54 -2.81
CA GLN A 70 -0.52 -9.25 -2.16
C GLN A 70 -0.99 -9.39 -0.71
N ILE A 71 -1.99 -10.23 -0.44
CA ILE A 71 -2.49 -10.44 0.94
C ILE A 71 -1.40 -11.09 1.80
N ARG A 72 -0.61 -12.02 1.23
CA ARG A 72 0.49 -12.67 1.93
C ARG A 72 1.62 -11.70 2.26
N SER A 73 2.07 -10.90 1.31
CA SER A 73 3.16 -9.94 1.50
C SER A 73 2.80 -8.91 2.56
N MET A 74 1.56 -8.40 2.54
CA MET A 74 1.05 -7.50 3.57
C MET A 74 1.02 -8.15 4.95
N ALA A 75 0.51 -9.39 5.05
CA ALA A 75 0.46 -10.11 6.31
C ALA A 75 1.86 -10.36 6.90
N LEU A 76 2.85 -10.62 6.04
CA LEU A 76 4.25 -10.74 6.46
C LEU A 76 4.82 -9.39 6.90
N ALA A 77 4.53 -8.30 6.18
CA ALA A 77 4.95 -6.95 6.56
C ALA A 77 4.39 -6.53 7.93
N MET A 78 3.14 -6.91 8.25
CA MET A 78 2.58 -6.71 9.59
C MET A 78 3.36 -7.47 10.68
N ILE A 79 3.74 -8.72 10.42
CA ILE A 79 4.44 -9.55 11.41
C ILE A 79 5.82 -8.99 11.71
N ASP A 80 6.49 -8.48 10.68
CA ASP A 80 7.84 -7.96 10.73
C ASP A 80 7.89 -6.44 11.01
N GLU A 81 6.74 -5.81 11.31
CA GLU A 81 6.60 -4.37 11.59
C GLU A 81 7.09 -3.46 10.45
N SER A 82 7.06 -3.96 9.21
CA SER A 82 7.46 -3.26 7.99
C SER A 82 6.28 -2.84 7.11
N LEU A 83 5.06 -2.87 7.64
CA LEU A 83 3.85 -2.45 6.93
C LEU A 83 3.96 -1.03 6.32
N PRO A 84 4.51 -0.02 7.02
CA PRO A 84 4.73 1.31 6.43
C PRO A 84 5.52 1.28 5.12
N SER A 85 6.70 0.65 5.12
CA SER A 85 7.54 0.54 3.94
C SER A 85 6.88 -0.30 2.84
N TRP A 86 6.22 -1.40 3.21
CA TRP A 86 5.48 -2.23 2.26
C TRP A 86 4.39 -1.44 1.53
N TYR A 87 3.60 -0.64 2.25
CA TYR A 87 2.53 0.14 1.63
C TYR A 87 3.07 1.22 0.67
N VAL A 88 4.13 1.93 1.08
CA VAL A 88 4.76 2.94 0.22
C VAL A 88 5.27 2.30 -1.07
N GLN A 89 5.82 1.09 -1.00
CA GLN A 89 6.36 0.39 -2.15
C GLN A 89 5.28 -0.23 -3.06
N GLU A 90 4.27 -0.87 -2.47
CA GLU A 90 3.37 -1.79 -3.20
C GLU A 90 2.00 -1.18 -3.49
N ALA A 91 1.59 -0.11 -2.79
CA ALA A 91 0.24 0.44 -2.88
C ALA A 91 0.20 1.93 -3.27
N MET A 92 1.25 2.69 -2.96
CA MET A 92 1.31 4.10 -3.33
C MET A 92 1.80 4.30 -4.77
N ASP A 93 1.09 5.13 -5.53
CA ASP A 93 1.55 5.59 -6.84
C ASP A 93 2.55 6.76 -6.66
N LEU A 94 3.81 6.41 -6.48
CA LEU A 94 4.92 7.36 -6.32
C LEU A 94 6.06 7.00 -7.28
N GLU A 95 6.70 8.03 -7.85
CA GLU A 95 7.98 7.81 -8.52
C GLU A 95 9.03 7.31 -7.52
N ASN A 96 9.83 6.31 -7.91
CA ASN A 96 10.85 5.72 -7.04
C ASN A 96 10.30 5.27 -5.66
N ALA A 97 9.10 4.69 -5.63
CA ALA A 97 8.44 4.18 -4.43
C ALA A 97 9.33 3.29 -3.53
N GLU A 98 10.18 2.44 -4.11
CA GLU A 98 11.16 1.61 -3.38
C GLU A 98 12.17 2.46 -2.59
N GLU A 99 12.59 3.60 -3.12
CA GLU A 99 13.46 4.54 -2.41
C GLU A 99 12.67 5.31 -1.35
N ALA A 100 11.44 5.74 -1.67
CA ALA A 100 10.56 6.42 -0.72
C ALA A 100 10.26 5.55 0.52
N ALA A 101 10.09 4.24 0.34
CA ALA A 101 9.79 3.28 1.40
C ALA A 101 10.87 3.22 2.50
N GLN A 102 12.09 3.67 2.22
CA GLN A 102 13.19 3.75 3.19
C GLN A 102 12.98 4.86 4.23
N TYR A 103 12.11 5.83 3.94
CA TYR A 103 11.76 6.92 4.85
C TYR A 103 10.47 6.64 5.62
N ALA A 104 9.86 5.48 5.44
CA ALA A 104 8.63 5.15 6.13
C ALA A 104 8.89 4.97 7.65
N ASP A 105 7.99 5.53 8.45
CA ASP A 105 8.02 5.44 9.93
C ASP A 105 9.28 6.06 10.58
N LEU A 106 9.93 7.03 9.91
CA LEU A 106 11.00 7.80 10.55
C LEU A 106 10.47 8.64 11.70
N THR A 107 11.27 8.71 12.77
CA THR A 107 11.02 9.63 13.87
C THR A 107 11.20 11.09 13.42
N ALA A 108 10.66 12.03 14.17
CA ALA A 108 10.82 13.46 13.89
C ALA A 108 12.29 13.90 13.80
N GLU A 109 13.16 13.33 14.64
CA GLU A 109 14.61 13.64 14.63
C GLU A 109 15.31 13.08 13.38
N GLU A 110 14.99 11.83 13.00
CA GLU A 110 15.50 11.21 11.78
C GLU A 110 15.02 11.95 10.53
N TRP A 111 13.79 12.46 10.55
CA TRP A 111 13.25 13.26 9.47
C TRP A 111 13.99 14.58 9.30
N GLU A 112 14.22 15.34 10.38
CA GLU A 112 15.00 16.58 10.31
C GLU A 112 16.43 16.32 9.82
N THR A 113 17.06 15.25 10.31
CA THR A 113 18.40 14.83 9.85
C THR A 113 18.41 14.47 8.36
N THR A 114 17.34 13.84 7.86
CA THR A 114 17.19 13.47 6.46
C THR A 114 17.09 14.72 5.57
N LYS A 115 16.27 15.70 5.97
CA LYS A 115 16.16 16.98 5.25
C LYS A 115 17.51 17.71 5.19
N GLU A 116 18.24 17.77 6.31
CA GLU A 116 19.58 18.37 6.34
C GLU A 116 20.55 17.66 5.39
N THR A 117 20.54 16.32 5.40
CA THR A 117 21.38 15.51 4.51
C THR A 117 21.09 15.79 3.03
N TRP A 118 19.82 15.90 2.65
CA TRP A 118 19.45 16.26 1.29
C TRP A 118 19.90 17.69 0.95
N ALA A 119 19.63 18.64 1.84
CA ALA A 119 20.03 20.04 1.65
C ALA A 119 21.54 20.19 1.46
N ASP A 120 22.35 19.48 2.24
CA ASP A 120 23.80 19.53 2.14
C ASP A 120 24.30 18.97 0.79
N ARG A 121 23.69 17.89 0.27
CA ARG A 121 24.01 17.38 -1.08
C ARG A 121 23.75 18.41 -2.17
N TYR A 122 22.70 19.22 -2.03
CA TYR A 122 22.41 20.29 -2.99
C TYR A 122 23.38 21.47 -2.83
N ARG A 123 23.75 21.83 -1.60
CA ARG A 123 24.75 22.87 -1.32
C ARG A 123 26.13 22.51 -1.83
N GLU A 124 26.52 21.23 -1.72
CA GLU A 124 27.76 20.72 -2.31
C GLU A 124 27.81 20.89 -3.84
N GLN A 125 26.65 20.95 -4.49
CA GLN A 125 26.50 21.21 -5.93
C GLN A 125 26.39 22.72 -6.25
N GLY A 126 26.51 23.59 -5.24
CA GLY A 126 26.44 25.04 -5.39
C GLY A 126 25.02 25.61 -5.45
N ILE A 127 24.00 24.83 -5.06
CA ILE A 127 22.61 25.29 -5.02
C ILE A 127 22.33 25.90 -3.65
N GLU A 128 21.92 27.17 -3.65
CA GLU A 128 21.60 27.92 -2.43
C GLU A 128 20.11 27.78 -2.08
N GLY A 129 19.80 27.73 -0.79
CA GLY A 129 18.44 27.63 -0.27
C GLY A 129 18.40 27.24 1.19
N SER A 130 17.24 27.47 1.83
CA SER A 130 16.95 26.91 3.14
C SER A 130 16.85 25.38 3.08
N VAL A 131 16.95 24.72 4.24
CA VAL A 131 16.85 23.25 4.32
C VAL A 131 15.51 22.78 3.71
N ASP A 132 14.41 23.43 4.08
CA ASP A 132 13.09 23.04 3.61
C ASP A 132 12.89 23.29 2.10
N GLU A 133 13.43 24.38 1.54
CA GLU A 133 13.38 24.63 0.09
C GLU A 133 14.14 23.56 -0.70
N LEU A 134 15.34 23.18 -0.23
CA LEU A 134 16.18 22.18 -0.89
C LEU A 134 15.61 20.76 -0.72
N ALA A 135 15.06 20.44 0.45
CA ALA A 135 14.38 19.18 0.68
C ALA A 135 13.09 19.08 -0.15
N THR A 136 12.33 20.18 -0.30
CA THR A 136 11.17 20.23 -1.21
C THR A 136 11.58 19.97 -2.66
N ALA A 137 12.68 20.60 -3.11
CA ALA A 137 13.22 20.34 -4.44
C ALA A 137 13.65 18.87 -4.62
N HIS A 138 14.22 18.25 -3.57
CA HIS A 138 14.59 16.84 -3.58
C HIS A 138 13.37 15.93 -3.81
N ILE A 139 12.32 16.07 -3.00
CA ILE A 139 11.15 15.19 -3.08
C ILE A 139 10.36 15.38 -4.38
N ARG A 140 10.27 16.61 -4.90
CA ARG A 140 9.64 16.87 -6.20
C ARG A 140 10.40 16.16 -7.32
N ALA A 141 11.72 16.27 -7.31
CA ALA A 141 12.55 15.70 -8.36
C ALA A 141 12.67 14.17 -8.28
N ARG A 142 12.48 13.57 -7.09
CA ARG A 142 12.71 12.14 -6.88
C ARG A 142 11.43 11.33 -6.74
N PHE A 143 10.37 11.90 -6.18
CA PHE A 143 9.15 11.18 -5.82
C PHE A 143 7.89 11.79 -6.45
N ASP A 144 8.02 12.87 -7.23
CA ASP A 144 6.91 13.63 -7.82
C ASP A 144 5.90 14.14 -6.77
N VAL A 145 6.40 14.55 -5.60
CA VAL A 145 5.56 15.10 -4.50
C VAL A 145 5.81 16.58 -4.34
N ASP A 146 4.73 17.37 -4.36
CA ASP A 146 4.78 18.83 -4.41
C ASP A 146 5.35 19.51 -3.15
N ASP A 147 5.22 18.91 -1.97
CA ASP A 147 5.64 19.58 -0.74
C ASP A 147 5.99 18.60 0.38
N LEU A 148 6.81 19.08 1.32
CA LEU A 148 7.34 18.26 2.41
C LEU A 148 6.24 17.76 3.34
N GLU A 149 5.17 18.52 3.53
CA GLU A 149 4.09 18.11 4.43
C GLU A 149 3.29 16.96 3.83
N THR A 150 2.99 17.02 2.53
CA THR A 150 2.37 15.92 1.77
C THR A 150 3.26 14.68 1.82
N PHE A 151 4.57 14.81 1.57
CA PHE A 151 5.50 13.67 1.66
C PHE A 151 5.56 13.10 3.09
N ARG A 152 5.63 13.96 4.10
CA ARG A 152 5.71 13.56 5.51
C ARG A 152 4.45 12.82 5.94
N GLN A 153 3.27 13.35 5.65
CA GLN A 153 2.01 12.71 5.97
C GLN A 153 1.82 11.40 5.22
N ALA A 154 2.25 11.31 3.96
CA ALA A 154 2.01 10.15 3.12
C ALA A 154 3.06 9.04 3.33
N VAL A 155 4.33 9.36 3.48
CA VAL A 155 5.41 8.37 3.56
C VAL A 155 5.86 8.13 5.00
N ILE A 156 6.02 9.20 5.79
CA ILE A 156 6.72 9.15 7.07
C ILE A 156 5.78 8.87 8.25
N GLU A 157 4.63 9.53 8.33
CA GLU A 157 3.75 9.44 9.49
C GLU A 157 2.83 8.22 9.46
N TRP A 158 3.02 7.30 10.42
CA TRP A 158 2.27 6.05 10.50
C TRP A 158 1.61 5.83 11.87
N PRO A 159 0.64 6.69 12.26
CA PRO A 159 -0.13 6.45 13.47
C PRO A 159 -0.93 5.14 13.38
N ASP A 160 -1.19 4.50 14.52
CA ASP A 160 -1.88 3.20 14.62
C ASP A 160 -3.20 3.15 13.83
N ASP A 161 -3.98 4.24 13.83
CA ASP A 161 -5.25 4.30 13.11
C ASP A 161 -5.05 4.30 11.60
N ARG A 162 -3.95 4.90 11.10
CA ARG A 162 -3.58 4.83 9.68
C ARG A 162 -3.15 3.43 9.30
N GLN A 163 -2.32 2.79 10.13
CA GLN A 163 -1.92 1.39 9.90
C GLN A 163 -3.16 0.49 9.81
N ARG A 164 -4.15 0.68 10.69
CA ARG A 164 -5.42 -0.07 10.63
C ARG A 164 -6.21 0.22 9.35
N ALA A 165 -6.33 1.49 8.96
CA ALA A 165 -7.05 1.88 7.75
C ALA A 165 -6.43 1.26 6.49
N VAL A 166 -5.10 1.30 6.37
CA VAL A 166 -4.35 0.69 5.26
C VAL A 166 -4.58 -0.82 5.19
N LEU A 167 -4.62 -1.51 6.33
CA LEU A 167 -4.92 -2.94 6.36
C LEU A 167 -6.34 -3.25 5.91
N GLU A 168 -7.31 -2.43 6.34
CA GLU A 168 -8.69 -2.57 5.92
C GLU A 168 -8.84 -2.33 4.41
N GLU A 169 -8.28 -1.24 3.90
CA GLU A 169 -8.25 -0.91 2.47
C GLU A 169 -7.60 -2.02 1.64
N ALA A 170 -6.41 -2.49 2.02
CA ALA A 170 -5.72 -3.51 1.25
C ALA A 170 -6.45 -4.87 1.27
N LEU A 171 -7.16 -5.22 2.37
CA LEU A 171 -7.97 -6.44 2.45
C LEU A 171 -9.33 -6.31 1.77
N ALA A 172 -9.94 -5.12 1.82
CA ALA A 172 -11.28 -4.88 1.32
C ALA A 172 -11.30 -4.33 -0.10
N GLY A 173 -10.18 -3.87 -0.66
CA GLY A 173 -10.14 -3.09 -1.90
C GLY A 173 -10.89 -3.69 -3.08
N GLY A 174 -10.76 -5.00 -3.36
CA GLY A 174 -11.53 -5.63 -4.43
C GLY A 174 -13.03 -5.74 -4.13
N LEU A 175 -13.41 -5.84 -2.86
CA LEU A 175 -14.81 -5.80 -2.45
C LEU A 175 -15.38 -4.37 -2.48
N GLU A 176 -14.58 -3.36 -2.13
CA GLU A 176 -14.97 -1.95 -2.23
C GLU A 176 -15.15 -1.53 -3.69
N MET A 177 -14.25 -1.96 -4.59
CA MET A 177 -14.43 -1.78 -6.04
C MET A 177 -15.71 -2.44 -6.55
N ALA A 178 -15.99 -3.67 -6.10
CA ALA A 178 -17.24 -4.34 -6.45
C ALA A 178 -18.48 -3.62 -5.90
N GLU A 179 -18.44 -3.12 -4.67
CA GLU A 179 -19.53 -2.35 -4.08
C GLU A 179 -19.77 -1.04 -4.84
N GLN A 180 -18.70 -0.34 -5.21
CA GLN A 180 -18.80 0.87 -6.02
C GLN A 180 -19.41 0.57 -7.39
N GLY A 181 -18.95 -0.46 -8.09
CA GLY A 181 -19.52 -0.84 -9.38
C GLY A 181 -21.01 -1.21 -9.31
N ILE A 182 -21.46 -1.82 -8.21
CA ILE A 182 -22.89 -2.08 -7.97
C ILE A 182 -23.67 -0.76 -7.77
N ARG A 183 -23.11 0.20 -7.04
CA ARG A 183 -23.74 1.51 -6.84
C ARG A 183 -23.86 2.26 -8.15
N ASP A 184 -22.80 2.28 -8.97
CA ASP A 184 -22.79 2.97 -10.26
C ASP A 184 -23.86 2.40 -11.21
N VAL A 185 -24.00 1.07 -11.26
CA VAL A 185 -25.10 0.42 -12.00
C VAL A 185 -26.47 0.81 -11.45
N THR A 186 -26.62 0.82 -10.13
CA THR A 186 -27.91 1.16 -9.49
C THR A 186 -28.31 2.60 -9.82
N ASP A 187 -27.37 3.54 -9.72
CA ASP A 187 -27.59 4.95 -10.04
C ASP A 187 -27.89 5.15 -11.53
N ALA A 188 -27.24 4.39 -12.42
CA ALA A 188 -27.53 4.41 -13.86
C ALA A 188 -28.97 3.96 -14.15
N VAL A 189 -29.41 2.83 -13.59
CA VAL A 189 -30.78 2.31 -13.77
C VAL A 189 -31.83 3.26 -13.19
N ASP A 190 -31.62 3.81 -11.99
CA ASP A 190 -32.53 4.79 -11.37
C ASP A 190 -32.61 6.11 -12.15
N SER A 191 -31.57 6.45 -12.91
CA SER A 191 -31.53 7.66 -13.75
C SER A 191 -32.27 7.51 -15.08
N GLU A 192 -32.36 6.30 -15.64
CA GLU A 192 -33.12 6.01 -16.87
C GLU A 192 -34.64 5.99 -16.65
N ASP A 193 -35.09 5.66 -15.42
CA ASP A 193 -36.50 5.62 -15.04
C ASP A 193 -37.12 7.02 -14.71
N ARG A 194 -36.36 8.11 -14.88
CA ARG A 194 -36.79 9.51 -14.64
C ARG A 194 -36.93 10.34 -15.91
#